data_AF-A0A956AVZ4-F1
#
_entry.id   AF-A0A956AVZ4-F1
#
_cell.length_a   1.000
_cell.length_b   1.000
_cell.length_c   1.000
_cell.angle_alpha   90.00
_cell.angle_beta   90.00
_cell.angle_gamma   90.00
#
_symmetry.space_group_name_H-M   'P 1'
#
loop_
_entity.id
_entity.type
_entity.pdbx_description
1 polymer ?
#
loop_
_entity_poly.entity_id
_entity_poly.type
_entity_poly.pdbx_seq_one_letter_code
_entity_poly.pdbx_strand_id
1 'polypeptide(L)'
;LAAPDALVGEAADAGAPPVDAAVDAAPPPAQGPPPEVALKCEPNPVRIGEALVCTLVAVHRADVSIAVTSPPAITPEPAGAPEALPDGKLRTTRRFIIRPRSLRKVKIDGLAVIWTEATGGQGRLEVEPMRVPVKSVMGDVADPQFRTFETPQGDADAFFARHGAVPYRVTNWPLLIGLSAALVIVVGVGLGMLLRRWLESRRVEPGPPVDPRPAHVIAFEALEKLIAEQLPAQGRVDEYYVRLSEIVRAYLDRRFGFNALEMTSDEIREWARQREEAFSAEARLGLDDFLGETDLVKFADFAPDESAIETVTRMARGLIGLTRAPDVPTAPAPAAEAKS
;
A
#
# COMPACT_ATOMS: atom_id res chain seq x y z
N LEU A 1 -52.29 39.43 -16.35
CA LEU A 1 -51.03 40.04 -16.83
C LEU A 1 -50.73 39.39 -18.17
N ALA A 2 -50.77 40.22 -19.21
CA ALA A 2 -50.96 39.84 -20.60
C ALA A 2 -49.71 39.25 -21.28
N ALA A 3 -49.94 38.31 -22.20
CA ALA A 3 -49.18 38.15 -23.44
C ALA A 3 -49.91 38.96 -24.55
N PRO A 4 -49.37 39.25 -25.78
CA PRO A 4 -48.41 38.42 -26.54
C PRO A 4 -47.45 39.15 -27.53
N ASP A 5 -46.67 38.33 -28.24
CA ASP A 5 -46.25 38.38 -29.66
C ASP A 5 -45.34 39.47 -30.27
N ALA A 6 -44.61 38.98 -31.29
CA ALA A 6 -43.51 39.54 -32.07
C ALA A 6 -43.88 40.69 -33.02
N LEU A 7 -42.85 41.45 -33.45
CA LEU A 7 -42.46 41.73 -34.86
C LEU A 7 -41.56 43.00 -34.98
N VAL A 8 -40.47 42.85 -35.75
CA VAL A 8 -39.97 43.71 -36.87
C VAL A 8 -40.03 45.25 -36.75
N GLY A 9 -38.93 45.93 -37.15
CA GLY A 9 -39.05 47.19 -37.92
C GLY A 9 -38.04 48.31 -37.67
N GLU A 10 -37.03 48.35 -38.53
CA GLU A 10 -36.36 49.47 -39.23
C GLU A 10 -36.85 50.94 -39.06
N ALA A 11 -35.90 51.87 -38.91
CA ALA A 11 -35.82 53.23 -39.49
C ALA A 11 -34.43 53.84 -39.14
N ALA A 12 -33.51 54.12 -40.08
CA ALA A 12 -33.37 55.35 -40.90
C ALA A 12 -33.53 56.66 -40.10
N ASP A 13 -32.77 57.75 -40.23
CA ASP A 13 -31.53 58.21 -40.87
C ASP A 13 -31.47 59.70 -40.46
N ALA A 14 -30.29 60.26 -40.13
CA ALA A 14 -30.06 61.71 -40.10
C ALA A 14 -28.54 61.98 -40.08
N GLY A 15 -27.99 62.18 -41.28
CA GLY A 15 -26.55 62.35 -41.49
C GLY A 15 -25.96 63.74 -41.24
N ALA A 16 -24.62 63.77 -41.29
CA ALA A 16 -23.73 64.78 -41.88
C ALA A 16 -22.27 64.51 -41.42
N PRO A 17 -21.21 64.91 -42.15
CA PRO A 17 -20.96 64.96 -43.60
C PRO A 17 -19.73 64.06 -43.97
N PRO A 18 -19.38 63.88 -45.27
CA PRO A 18 -18.30 62.98 -45.67
C PRO A 18 -16.94 63.65 -45.46
N VAL A 19 -16.05 63.00 -44.71
CA VAL A 19 -14.61 63.30 -44.70
C VAL A 19 -14.00 62.57 -45.88
N ASP A 20 -13.56 63.37 -46.84
CA ASP A 20 -12.72 63.09 -47.99
C ASP A 20 -12.27 61.64 -48.20
N ALA A 21 -12.75 61.08 -49.31
CA ALA A 21 -12.13 59.98 -50.00
C ALA A 21 -10.70 60.39 -50.43
N ALA A 22 -9.74 60.25 -49.51
CA ALA A 22 -8.35 60.08 -49.87
C ALA A 22 -8.23 58.68 -50.47
N VAL A 23 -8.35 58.67 -51.79
CA VAL A 23 -8.04 57.59 -52.71
C VAL A 23 -6.84 56.79 -52.17
N ASP A 24 -7.04 55.49 -51.96
CA ASP A 24 -6.00 54.45 -51.89
C ASP A 24 -5.32 54.37 -53.28
N ALA A 25 -4.72 55.49 -53.69
CA ALA A 25 -3.93 55.56 -54.90
C ALA A 25 -2.65 54.82 -54.55
N ALA A 26 -2.46 53.66 -55.19
CA ALA A 26 -1.19 52.95 -55.13
C ALA A 26 -0.06 53.98 -55.31
N PRO A 27 0.91 54.03 -54.39
CA PRO A 27 1.96 55.05 -54.44
C PRO A 27 2.63 55.00 -55.82
N PRO A 28 2.98 56.17 -56.39
CA PRO A 28 3.56 56.22 -57.73
C PRO A 28 4.78 55.29 -57.80
N PRO A 29 5.01 54.61 -58.92
CA PRO A 29 6.17 53.74 -59.04
C PRO A 29 7.46 54.55 -58.87
N ALA A 30 8.40 54.01 -58.09
CA ALA A 30 9.74 54.58 -57.94
C ALA A 30 10.41 54.76 -59.31
N GLN A 31 11.04 55.91 -59.52
CA GLN A 31 11.69 56.24 -60.81
C GLN A 31 13.20 55.94 -60.78
N GLY A 32 13.78 55.82 -59.59
CA GLY A 32 15.18 55.50 -59.37
C GLY A 32 15.50 54.00 -59.46
N PRO A 33 16.80 53.65 -59.57
CA PRO A 33 17.23 52.26 -59.57
C PRO A 33 16.89 51.59 -58.22
N PRO A 34 16.54 50.29 -58.22
CA PRO A 34 16.26 49.56 -56.99
C PRO A 34 17.51 49.47 -56.09
N PRO A 35 17.33 49.32 -54.77
CA PRO A 35 18.45 49.10 -53.86
C PRO A 35 19.17 47.79 -54.15
N GLU A 36 20.48 47.76 -53.95
CA GLU A 36 21.26 46.53 -54.01
C GLU A 36 21.05 45.74 -52.71
N VAL A 37 20.53 44.52 -52.83
CA VAL A 37 20.16 43.71 -51.66
C VAL A 37 20.90 42.38 -51.69
N ALA A 38 21.54 42.03 -50.57
CA ALA A 38 22.21 40.75 -50.38
C ALA A 38 21.71 40.08 -49.08
N LEU A 39 21.30 38.82 -49.18
CA LEU A 39 20.91 37.99 -48.03
C LEU A 39 22.01 36.96 -47.76
N LYS A 40 22.52 36.94 -46.53
CA LYS A 40 23.51 35.95 -46.08
C LYS A 40 23.01 35.25 -44.82
N CYS A 41 22.97 33.91 -44.81
CA CYS A 41 22.53 33.13 -43.66
C CYS A 41 23.64 32.21 -43.14
N GLU A 42 23.94 32.29 -41.85
CA GLU A 42 24.97 31.50 -41.18
C GLU A 42 24.44 30.94 -39.85
N PRO A 43 24.74 29.68 -39.48
CA PRO A 43 25.55 28.71 -40.22
C PRO A 43 24.80 28.01 -41.38
N ASN A 44 25.52 27.66 -42.45
CA ASN A 44 25.00 26.91 -43.60
C ASN A 44 25.97 25.76 -43.93
N PRO A 45 25.69 24.49 -43.55
CA PRO A 45 24.45 23.95 -42.98
C PRO A 45 24.22 24.29 -41.49
N VAL A 46 22.96 24.43 -41.07
CA VAL A 46 22.54 24.66 -39.67
C VAL A 46 22.14 23.35 -38.99
N ARG A 47 22.39 23.18 -37.68
CA ARG A 47 21.89 21.99 -36.96
C ARG A 47 20.44 22.19 -36.46
N ILE A 48 19.70 21.10 -36.26
CA ILE A 48 18.38 21.18 -35.62
C ILE A 48 18.49 21.86 -34.25
N GLY A 49 17.61 22.81 -33.98
CA GLY A 49 17.57 23.57 -32.73
C GLY A 49 18.59 24.71 -32.63
N GLU A 50 19.58 24.79 -33.53
CA GLU A 50 20.54 25.89 -33.63
C GLU A 50 19.89 27.11 -34.29
N ALA A 51 20.28 28.32 -33.88
CA ALA A 51 19.76 29.54 -34.48
C ALA A 51 20.46 29.80 -35.82
N LEU A 52 19.71 29.75 -36.93
CA LEU A 52 20.13 30.26 -38.23
C LEU A 52 19.96 31.79 -38.23
N VAL A 53 21.06 32.52 -38.35
CA VAL A 53 21.05 33.99 -38.39
C VAL A 53 21.18 34.44 -39.84
N CYS A 54 20.14 35.10 -40.34
CA CYS A 54 20.08 35.65 -41.69
C CYS A 54 20.23 37.17 -41.64
N THR A 55 21.30 37.67 -42.27
CA THR A 55 21.63 39.08 -42.38
C THR A 55 21.29 39.56 -43.79
N LEU A 56 20.32 40.45 -43.89
CA LEU A 56 19.97 41.16 -45.09
C LEU A 56 20.68 42.52 -45.09
N VAL A 57 21.49 42.77 -46.10
CA VAL A 57 22.16 44.06 -46.32
C VAL A 57 21.51 44.71 -47.52
N ALA A 58 20.97 45.91 -47.34
CA ALA A 58 20.43 46.73 -48.41
C ALA A 58 21.25 48.02 -48.52
N VAL A 59 21.86 48.25 -49.67
CA VAL A 59 22.60 49.46 -50.00
C VAL A 59 21.71 50.36 -50.85
N HIS A 60 21.45 51.57 -50.36
CA HIS A 60 20.54 52.53 -51.00
C HIS A 60 21.09 53.94 -50.97
N ARG A 61 20.45 54.84 -51.71
CA ARG A 61 20.79 56.26 -51.70
C ARG A 61 20.26 56.92 -50.42
N ALA A 62 20.88 58.03 -50.02
CA ALA A 62 20.53 58.77 -48.81
C ALA A 62 19.11 59.38 -48.85
N ASP A 63 18.54 59.60 -50.04
CA ASP A 63 17.20 60.16 -50.27
C ASP A 63 16.08 59.11 -50.29
N VAL A 64 16.41 57.86 -49.96
CA VAL A 64 15.49 56.71 -49.99
C VAL A 64 15.39 56.08 -48.61
N SER A 65 14.17 55.79 -48.17
CA SER A 65 13.90 55.04 -46.94
C SER A 65 13.57 53.57 -47.28
N ILE A 66 14.03 52.64 -46.43
CA ILE A 66 13.81 51.19 -46.62
C ILE A 66 12.91 50.63 -45.52
N ALA A 67 11.86 49.91 -45.92
CA ALA A 67 11.11 48.99 -45.08
C ALA A 67 11.34 47.56 -45.55
N VAL A 68 11.62 46.64 -44.62
CA VAL A 68 11.78 45.21 -44.92
C VAL A 68 10.62 44.45 -44.31
N THR A 69 9.87 43.73 -45.14
CA THR A 69 8.77 42.88 -44.70
C THR A 69 9.27 41.45 -44.55
N SER A 70 9.09 40.87 -43.34
CA SER A 70 9.42 39.48 -43.06
C SER A 70 8.17 38.60 -42.98
N PRO A 71 8.23 37.34 -43.46
CA PRO A 71 7.20 36.34 -43.22
C PRO A 71 6.93 36.14 -41.72
N PRO A 72 5.69 35.73 -41.33
CA PRO A 72 5.31 35.54 -39.91
C PRO A 72 6.11 34.46 -39.18
N ALA A 73 6.82 33.59 -39.91
CA ALA A 73 7.66 32.54 -39.34
C ALA A 73 9.05 33.03 -38.88
N ILE A 74 9.39 34.30 -39.11
CA ILE A 74 10.72 34.87 -38.86
C ILE A 74 10.61 35.94 -37.77
N THR A 75 11.48 35.89 -36.77
CA THR A 75 11.55 36.95 -35.76
C THR A 75 12.60 37.99 -36.19
N PRO A 76 12.19 39.22 -36.57
CA PRO A 76 13.14 40.28 -36.90
C PRO A 76 13.74 40.88 -35.63
N GLU A 77 15.03 41.18 -35.65
CA GLU A 77 15.65 42.03 -34.64
C GLU A 77 15.33 43.52 -34.86
N PRO A 78 15.33 44.35 -33.79
CA PRO A 78 15.14 45.79 -33.91
C PRO A 78 16.15 46.40 -34.89
N ALA A 79 15.69 47.42 -35.62
CA ALA A 79 16.47 48.10 -36.64
C ALA A 79 17.69 48.80 -36.01
N GLY A 80 18.88 48.56 -36.55
CA GLY A 80 19.99 49.50 -36.35
C GLY A 80 19.81 50.75 -37.22
N ALA A 81 20.47 51.85 -36.84
CA ALA A 81 20.55 53.04 -37.70
C ALA A 81 21.32 52.72 -39.00
N PRO A 82 20.95 53.31 -40.15
CA PRO A 82 21.72 53.13 -41.39
C PRO A 82 23.15 53.65 -41.24
N GLU A 83 24.11 52.89 -41.76
CA GLU A 83 25.52 53.27 -41.77
C GLU A 83 25.87 53.99 -43.08
N ALA A 84 26.62 55.10 -43.02
CA ALA A 84 27.06 55.81 -44.21
C ALA A 84 28.26 55.12 -44.87
N LEU A 85 28.17 54.81 -46.16
CA LEU A 85 29.31 54.32 -46.95
C LEU A 85 30.15 55.49 -47.50
N PRO A 86 31.46 55.27 -47.77
CA PRO A 86 32.35 56.27 -48.38
C PRO A 86 31.84 56.86 -49.71
N ASP A 87 31.01 56.11 -50.44
CA ASP A 87 30.46 56.49 -51.75
C ASP A 87 29.17 57.36 -51.65
N GLY A 88 28.81 57.84 -50.45
CA GLY A 88 27.59 58.64 -50.22
C GLY A 88 26.28 57.86 -50.21
N LYS A 89 26.35 56.52 -50.27
CA LYS A 89 25.21 55.60 -50.10
C LYS A 89 25.02 55.24 -48.62
N LEU A 90 23.82 54.78 -48.25
CA LEU A 90 23.49 54.25 -46.92
C LEU A 90 23.39 52.72 -46.97
N ARG A 91 23.87 52.08 -45.90
CA ARG A 91 23.78 50.64 -45.66
C ARG A 91 22.78 50.38 -44.54
N THR A 92 21.67 49.73 -44.87
CA THR A 92 20.72 49.24 -43.88
C THR A 92 20.92 47.74 -43.69
N THR A 93 21.20 47.30 -42.46
CA THR A 93 21.39 45.89 -42.12
C THR A 93 20.23 45.38 -41.27
N ARG A 94 19.62 44.25 -41.66
CA ARG A 94 18.55 43.57 -40.90
C ARG A 94 18.94 42.14 -40.57
N ARG A 95 18.80 41.78 -39.30
CA ARG A 95 19.04 40.42 -38.81
C ARG A 95 17.74 39.73 -38.49
N PHE A 96 17.65 38.49 -38.94
CA PHE A 96 16.51 37.61 -38.78
C PHE A 96 17.00 36.31 -38.13
N ILE A 97 16.29 35.85 -37.11
CA ILE A 97 16.64 34.60 -36.42
C ILE A 97 15.59 33.55 -36.75
N ILE A 98 16.04 32.40 -37.27
CA ILE A 98 15.19 31.26 -37.60
C ILE A 98 15.70 30.03 -36.83
N ARG A 99 14.81 29.34 -36.11
CA ARG A 99 15.14 28.07 -35.42
C ARG A 99 14.45 26.89 -36.12
N PRO A 100 15.18 26.05 -36.86
CA PRO A 100 14.60 24.92 -37.56
C PRO A 100 14.08 23.87 -36.57
N ARG A 101 12.81 23.48 -36.74
CA ARG A 101 12.12 22.45 -35.94
C ARG A 101 12.05 21.07 -36.62
N SER A 102 12.62 20.94 -37.83
CA SER A 102 12.60 19.68 -38.60
C SER A 102 13.88 19.53 -39.42
N LEU A 103 14.16 18.31 -39.90
CA LEU A 103 15.29 18.01 -40.81
C LEU A 103 15.08 18.54 -42.24
N ARG A 104 13.92 19.13 -42.55
CA ARG A 104 13.68 19.71 -43.88
C ARG A 104 14.55 20.94 -44.09
N LYS A 105 15.04 21.14 -45.33
CA LYS A 105 15.76 22.36 -45.72
C LYS A 105 14.93 23.60 -45.34
N VAL A 106 15.52 24.54 -44.62
CA VAL A 106 14.87 25.82 -44.30
C VAL A 106 14.75 26.60 -45.60
N LYS A 107 13.52 26.84 -46.04
CA LYS A 107 13.20 27.69 -47.18
C LYS A 107 12.94 29.10 -46.67
N ILE A 108 13.73 30.06 -47.14
CA ILE A 108 13.54 31.48 -46.86
C ILE A 108 12.98 32.08 -48.13
N ASP A 109 11.67 32.34 -48.14
CA ASP A 109 10.94 32.97 -49.23
C ASP A 109 10.06 34.12 -48.70
N GLY A 110 9.53 34.94 -49.59
CA GLY A 110 8.61 36.02 -49.23
C GLY A 110 9.24 37.21 -48.49
N LEU A 111 10.57 37.34 -48.49
CA LEU A 111 11.24 38.56 -48.04
C LEU A 111 11.11 39.62 -49.14
N ALA A 112 10.50 40.76 -48.81
CA ALA A 112 10.36 41.89 -49.71
C ALA A 112 10.98 43.15 -49.10
N VAL A 113 11.78 43.86 -49.91
CA VAL A 113 12.33 45.16 -49.59
C VAL A 113 11.49 46.20 -50.30
N ILE A 114 10.81 47.04 -49.53
CA ILE A 114 10.04 48.17 -50.01
C ILE A 114 10.92 49.41 -49.82
N TRP A 115 11.18 50.14 -50.89
CA TRP A 115 11.89 51.41 -50.81
C TRP A 115 10.98 52.56 -51.20
N THR A 116 11.07 53.66 -50.46
CA THR A 116 10.27 54.87 -50.67
C THR A 116 11.21 56.04 -50.90
N GLU A 117 11.10 56.66 -52.07
CA GLU A 117 11.82 57.88 -52.46
C GLU A 117 11.23 59.11 -51.77
N ALA A 118 12.04 60.15 -51.55
CA ALA A 118 11.58 61.43 -50.99
C ALA A 118 10.44 62.11 -51.79
N THR A 119 10.30 61.75 -53.06
CA THR A 119 9.22 62.19 -53.98
C THR A 119 7.89 61.46 -53.76
N GLY A 120 7.85 60.46 -52.87
CA GLY A 120 6.68 59.62 -52.59
C GLY A 120 6.58 58.36 -53.45
N GLY A 121 7.52 58.15 -54.38
CA GLY A 121 7.57 56.95 -55.22
C GLY A 121 7.96 55.70 -54.43
N GLN A 122 7.26 54.58 -54.64
CA GLN A 122 7.56 53.31 -53.99
C GLN A 122 7.92 52.22 -54.99
N GLY A 123 8.86 51.37 -54.61
CA GLY A 123 9.18 50.15 -55.32
C GLY A 123 9.27 48.96 -54.38
N ARG A 124 9.05 47.76 -54.93
CA ARG A 124 9.12 46.49 -54.19
C ARG A 124 10.10 45.57 -54.89
N LEU A 125 11.11 45.12 -54.17
CA LEU A 125 12.08 44.12 -54.62
C LEU A 125 11.90 42.86 -53.77
N GLU A 126 11.57 41.75 -54.43
CA GLU A 126 11.55 40.45 -53.77
C GLU A 126 12.98 39.89 -53.68
N VAL A 127 13.39 39.51 -52.49
CA VAL A 127 14.71 38.93 -52.24
C VAL A 127 14.71 37.49 -52.76
N GLU A 128 15.77 37.11 -53.46
CA GLU A 128 15.89 35.77 -54.02
C GLU A 128 15.77 34.67 -52.95
N PRO A 129 14.98 33.61 -53.20
CA PRO A 129 14.74 32.59 -52.20
C PRO A 129 15.99 31.75 -51.93
N MET A 130 16.35 31.60 -50.65
CA MET A 130 17.50 30.81 -50.22
C MET A 130 17.04 29.52 -49.53
N ARG A 131 17.78 28.42 -49.75
CA ARG A 131 17.55 27.13 -49.07
C ARG A 131 18.78 26.76 -48.25
N VAL A 132 18.61 26.64 -46.93
CA VAL A 132 19.68 26.21 -46.02
C VAL A 132 19.45 24.75 -45.59
N PRO A 133 20.38 23.81 -45.88
CA PRO A 133 20.32 22.43 -45.39
C PRO A 133 20.40 22.36 -43.86
N VAL A 134 19.55 21.52 -43.26
CA VAL A 134 19.51 21.28 -41.82
C VAL A 134 20.19 19.93 -41.51
N LYS A 135 21.21 19.92 -40.66
CA LYS A 135 21.87 18.70 -40.18
C LYS A 135 21.30 18.23 -38.85
N SER A 136 21.28 16.91 -38.65
CA SER A 136 20.98 16.32 -37.35
C SER A 136 22.07 16.66 -36.32
N VAL A 137 21.69 16.76 -35.05
CA VAL A 137 22.64 16.88 -33.93
C VAL A 137 23.30 15.53 -33.62
N MET A 138 22.63 14.42 -33.94
CA MET A 138 23.25 13.08 -33.89
C MET A 138 24.26 12.98 -35.02
N GLY A 139 25.55 12.88 -34.67
CA GLY A 139 26.64 12.70 -35.63
C GLY A 139 26.42 11.48 -36.52
N ASP A 140 26.69 11.65 -37.82
CA ASP A 140 26.76 10.61 -38.85
C ASP A 140 25.54 9.68 -39.01
N VAL A 141 24.36 10.09 -38.57
CA VAL A 141 23.12 9.43 -39.00
C VAL A 141 22.73 10.02 -40.34
N ALA A 142 23.16 9.34 -41.41
CA ALA A 142 22.63 9.53 -42.76
C ALA A 142 21.10 9.56 -42.69
N ASP A 143 20.48 10.49 -43.43
CA ASP A 143 19.04 10.76 -43.45
C ASP A 143 18.23 9.51 -43.06
N PRO A 144 17.47 9.53 -41.94
CA PRO A 144 16.73 8.36 -41.52
C PRO A 144 15.73 8.02 -42.62
N GLN A 145 16.07 7.01 -43.42
CA GLN A 145 15.13 6.43 -44.36
C GLN A 145 14.02 5.86 -43.51
N PHE A 146 12.81 6.37 -43.69
CA PHE A 146 11.63 5.75 -43.13
C PHE A 146 11.61 4.32 -43.66
N ARG A 147 11.98 3.36 -42.82
CA ARG A 147 11.69 1.96 -43.12
C ARG A 147 10.18 1.84 -43.02
N THR A 148 9.53 1.81 -44.17
CA THR A 148 8.17 1.28 -44.25
C THR A 148 8.25 -0.10 -43.60
N PHE A 149 7.59 -0.28 -42.46
CA PHE A 149 7.34 -1.62 -41.94
C PHE A 149 6.36 -2.26 -42.90
N GLU A 150 6.88 -2.82 -43.98
CA GLU A 150 6.14 -3.81 -44.74
C GLU A 150 5.84 -4.94 -43.75
N THR A 151 4.56 -5.21 -43.53
CA THR A 151 4.15 -6.46 -42.90
C THR A 151 4.85 -7.56 -43.70
N PRO A 152 5.62 -8.48 -43.08
CA PRO A 152 6.34 -9.49 -43.83
C PRO A 152 5.34 -10.24 -44.70
N GLN A 153 5.33 -9.94 -46.00
CA GLN A 153 4.57 -10.72 -46.97
C GLN A 153 5.44 -11.95 -47.24
N GLY A 154 5.22 -12.98 -46.43
CA GLY A 154 5.98 -14.20 -46.49
C GLY A 154 5.34 -15.24 -45.59
N ASP A 155 5.54 -16.50 -45.95
CA ASP A 155 5.12 -17.65 -45.17
C ASP A 155 5.76 -17.58 -43.78
N ALA A 156 4.92 -17.45 -42.75
CA ALA A 156 5.34 -17.35 -41.35
C ALA A 156 6.22 -18.55 -40.96
N ASP A 157 5.94 -19.73 -41.51
CA ASP A 157 6.68 -20.95 -41.20
C ASP A 157 8.12 -20.85 -41.71
N ALA A 158 8.33 -20.31 -42.91
CA ALA A 158 9.67 -20.11 -43.48
C ALA A 158 10.49 -19.02 -42.76
N PHE A 159 9.83 -18.07 -42.10
CA PHE A 159 10.46 -17.04 -41.28
C PHE A 159 10.95 -17.63 -39.95
N PHE A 160 10.08 -18.33 -39.22
CA PHE A 160 10.44 -18.94 -37.92
C PHE A 160 11.37 -20.15 -38.06
N ALA A 161 11.36 -20.86 -39.19
CA ALA A 161 12.36 -21.89 -39.50
C ALA A 161 13.79 -21.33 -39.58
N ARG A 162 13.95 -20.08 -40.03
CA ARG A 162 15.26 -19.41 -40.16
C ARG A 162 15.71 -18.67 -38.91
N HIS A 163 14.76 -18.11 -38.16
CA HIS A 163 15.05 -17.24 -37.00
C HIS A 163 14.81 -17.92 -35.64
N GLY A 164 14.30 -19.16 -35.65
CA GLY A 164 13.89 -19.87 -34.45
C GLY A 164 12.54 -19.40 -33.94
N ALA A 165 11.90 -20.26 -33.13
CA ALA A 165 10.66 -19.90 -32.45
C ALA A 165 10.92 -18.75 -31.47
N VAL A 166 10.02 -17.77 -31.46
CA VAL A 166 10.05 -16.71 -30.44
C VAL A 166 9.89 -17.36 -29.05
N PRO A 167 10.78 -17.09 -28.08
CA PRO A 167 10.62 -17.63 -26.74
C PRO A 167 9.48 -16.89 -26.03
N TYR A 168 8.26 -17.41 -26.13
CA TYR A 168 7.13 -16.90 -25.35
C TYR A 168 6.98 -17.72 -24.07
N ARG A 169 6.85 -17.03 -22.94
CA ARG A 169 6.56 -17.67 -21.65
C ARG A 169 5.07 -17.95 -21.59
N VAL A 170 4.69 -19.21 -21.73
CA VAL A 170 3.32 -19.65 -21.49
C VAL A 170 3.15 -19.90 -20.00
N THR A 171 2.24 -19.18 -19.37
CA THR A 171 1.87 -19.47 -17.97
C THR A 171 1.23 -20.86 -17.91
N ASN A 172 1.79 -21.75 -17.09
CA ASN A 172 1.31 -23.12 -16.95
C ASN A 172 0.06 -23.16 -16.03
N TRP A 173 -1.08 -22.72 -16.57
CA TRP A 173 -2.37 -22.70 -15.91
C TRP A 173 -2.77 -24.02 -15.21
N PRO A 174 -2.66 -25.21 -15.84
CA PRO A 174 -3.04 -26.45 -15.16
C PRO A 174 -2.17 -26.74 -13.94
N LEU A 175 -0.88 -26.39 -13.97
CA LEU A 175 0.00 -26.52 -12.80
C LEU A 175 -0.41 -25.57 -11.66
N LEU A 176 -0.78 -24.34 -11.98
CA LEU A 176 -1.25 -23.37 -10.97
C LEU A 176 -2.56 -23.82 -10.32
N ILE A 177 -3.49 -24.38 -11.12
CA ILE A 177 -4.74 -24.96 -10.61
C ILE A 177 -4.46 -26.19 -9.73
N GLY A 178 -3.53 -27.05 -10.15
CA GLY A 178 -3.11 -28.20 -9.34
C GLY A 178 -2.51 -27.80 -7.99
N LEU A 179 -1.63 -26.79 -7.99
CA LEU A 179 -1.01 -26.27 -6.76
C LEU A 179 -2.01 -25.59 -5.84
N SER A 180 -2.96 -24.82 -6.37
CA SER A 180 -3.98 -24.18 -5.55
C SER A 180 -4.92 -25.20 -4.91
N ALA A 181 -5.33 -26.24 -5.64
CA ALA A 181 -6.12 -27.34 -5.09
C ALA A 181 -5.35 -28.10 -3.98
N ALA A 182 -4.07 -28.39 -4.20
CA ALA A 182 -3.23 -29.04 -3.19
C ALA A 182 -3.09 -28.18 -1.92
N LEU A 183 -2.93 -26.86 -2.07
CA LEU A 183 -2.85 -25.94 -0.93
C LEU A 183 -4.13 -25.94 -0.09
N VAL A 184 -5.31 -25.92 -0.75
CA VAL A 184 -6.60 -25.97 -0.04
C VAL A 184 -6.75 -27.26 0.76
N ILE A 185 -6.31 -28.40 0.22
CA ILE A 185 -6.33 -29.69 0.94
C ILE A 185 -5.43 -29.63 2.17
N VAL A 186 -4.19 -29.15 2.03
CA VAL A 186 -3.24 -29.05 3.14
C VAL A 186 -3.76 -28.14 4.25
N VAL A 187 -4.31 -26.98 3.88
CA VAL A 187 -4.91 -26.03 4.83
C VAL A 187 -6.14 -26.65 5.52
N GLY A 188 -7.00 -27.34 4.77
CA GLY A 188 -8.18 -28.03 5.33
C GLY A 188 -7.80 -29.12 6.33
N VAL A 189 -6.79 -29.93 6.00
CA VAL A 189 -6.26 -30.97 6.92
C VAL A 189 -5.64 -30.33 8.16
N GLY A 190 -4.83 -29.28 8.00
CA GLY A 190 -4.21 -28.56 9.11
C GLY A 190 -5.25 -27.96 10.06
N LEU A 191 -6.26 -27.27 9.53
CA LEU A 191 -7.38 -26.73 10.29
C LEU A 191 -8.18 -27.84 10.98
N GLY A 192 -8.46 -28.95 10.29
CA GLY A 192 -9.16 -30.09 10.87
C GLY A 192 -8.39 -30.75 12.03
N MET A 193 -7.07 -30.90 11.91
CA MET A 193 -6.22 -31.42 12.99
C MET A 193 -6.17 -30.46 14.18
N LEU A 194 -6.07 -29.16 13.93
CA LEU A 194 -6.10 -28.15 14.98
C LEU A 194 -7.44 -28.15 15.72
N LEU A 195 -8.54 -28.25 14.97
CA LEU A 195 -9.90 -28.30 15.53
C LEU A 195 -10.10 -29.57 16.37
N ARG A 196 -9.62 -30.73 15.89
CA ARG A 196 -9.66 -31.99 16.65
C ARG A 196 -8.88 -31.88 17.95
N ARG A 197 -7.65 -31.37 17.92
CA ARG A 197 -6.84 -31.15 19.13
C ARG A 197 -7.52 -30.24 20.13
N TRP A 198 -8.12 -29.15 19.64
CA TRP A 198 -8.86 -28.21 20.49
C TRP A 198 -10.09 -28.87 21.11
N LEU A 199 -10.83 -29.67 20.35
CA LEU A 199 -11.99 -30.41 20.86
C LEU A 199 -11.60 -31.48 21.87
N GLU A 200 -10.52 -32.23 21.62
CA GLU A 200 -10.00 -33.26 22.53
C GLU A 200 -9.49 -32.65 23.85
N SER A 201 -8.82 -31.50 23.82
CA SER A 201 -8.45 -30.78 25.05
C SER A 201 -9.64 -30.33 25.91
N ARG A 202 -10.85 -30.30 25.33
CA ARG A 202 -12.10 -29.96 26.02
C ARG A 202 -12.95 -31.18 26.37
N ARG A 203 -12.54 -32.39 25.97
CA ARG A 203 -13.22 -33.62 26.40
C ARG A 203 -12.78 -33.91 27.82
N VAL A 204 -13.60 -33.48 28.77
CA VAL A 204 -13.58 -34.02 30.13
C VAL A 204 -14.06 -35.46 30.01
N GLU A 205 -13.18 -36.43 30.24
CA GLU A 205 -13.59 -37.82 30.35
C GLU A 205 -14.60 -37.94 31.50
N PRO A 206 -15.77 -38.57 31.29
CA PRO A 206 -16.67 -38.86 32.40
C PRO A 206 -15.93 -39.83 33.32
N GLY A 207 -15.55 -39.32 34.50
CA GLY A 207 -14.85 -40.11 35.52
C GLY A 207 -15.66 -41.34 35.93
N PRO A 208 -15.00 -42.33 36.58
CA PRO A 208 -15.66 -43.52 37.10
C PRO A 208 -16.88 -43.16 37.96
N PRO A 209 -17.91 -44.03 38.03
CA PRO A 209 -19.16 -43.73 38.73
C PRO A 209 -18.87 -43.22 40.15
N VAL A 210 -19.18 -41.95 40.36
CA VAL A 210 -18.99 -41.27 41.63
C VAL A 210 -19.91 -41.94 42.66
N ASP A 211 -19.34 -42.51 43.72
CA ASP A 211 -20.09 -43.03 44.89
C ASP A 211 -21.21 -42.01 45.23
N PRO A 212 -22.47 -42.39 45.51
CA PRO A 212 -23.52 -41.41 45.81
C PRO A 212 -23.39 -40.79 47.21
N ARG A 213 -22.52 -41.32 48.09
CA ARG A 213 -22.39 -40.83 49.48
C ARG A 213 -21.78 -39.42 49.56
N PRO A 214 -22.17 -38.61 50.57
CA PRO A 214 -21.58 -37.29 50.79
C PRO A 214 -20.05 -37.37 50.95
N ALA A 215 -19.34 -36.37 50.40
CA ALA A 215 -17.88 -36.34 50.40
C ALA A 215 -17.28 -36.51 51.81
N HIS A 216 -17.88 -35.88 52.83
CA HIS A 216 -17.39 -35.93 54.20
C HIS A 216 -17.52 -37.32 54.82
N VAL A 217 -18.55 -38.11 54.46
CA VAL A 217 -18.74 -39.48 54.97
C VAL A 217 -17.62 -40.40 54.46
N ILE A 218 -17.30 -40.30 53.17
CA ILE A 218 -16.21 -41.08 52.55
C ILE A 218 -14.86 -40.68 53.15
N ALA A 219 -14.64 -39.38 53.35
CA ALA A 219 -13.41 -38.86 53.94
C ALA A 219 -13.22 -39.33 55.39
N PHE A 220 -14.28 -39.29 56.22
CA PHE A 220 -14.20 -39.81 57.58
C PHE A 220 -13.96 -41.33 57.60
N GLU A 221 -14.63 -42.10 56.74
CA GLU A 221 -14.38 -43.54 56.64
C GLU A 221 -12.93 -43.85 56.24
N ALA A 222 -12.38 -43.11 55.26
CA ALA A 222 -10.99 -43.25 54.85
C ALA A 222 -10.01 -42.85 55.97
N LEU A 223 -10.34 -41.80 56.72
CA LEU A 223 -9.53 -41.35 57.87
C LEU A 223 -9.52 -42.39 59.00
N GLU A 224 -10.67 -42.97 59.35
CA GLU A 224 -10.74 -44.03 60.36
C GLU A 224 -9.97 -45.28 59.93
N LYS A 225 -10.03 -45.65 58.64
CA LYS A 225 -9.20 -46.75 58.09
C LYS A 225 -7.71 -46.46 58.23
N LEU A 226 -7.27 -45.25 57.86
CA LEU A 226 -5.86 -44.86 57.98
C LEU A 226 -5.38 -44.88 59.44
N ILE A 227 -6.22 -44.43 60.38
CA ILE A 227 -5.91 -44.47 61.82
C ILE A 227 -5.82 -45.93 62.31
N ALA A 228 -6.74 -46.79 61.89
CA ALA A 228 -6.76 -48.20 62.27
C ALA A 228 -5.55 -48.99 61.76
N GLU A 229 -4.95 -48.58 60.64
CA GLU A 229 -3.73 -49.18 60.10
C GLU A 229 -2.49 -48.96 60.98
N GLN A 230 -2.51 -48.00 61.91
CA GLN A 230 -1.41 -47.71 62.85
C GLN A 230 -0.02 -47.62 62.19
N LEU A 231 0.05 -47.06 60.97
CA LEU A 231 1.30 -46.91 60.20
C LEU A 231 2.42 -46.20 60.98
N PRO A 232 2.16 -45.15 61.79
CA PRO A 232 3.21 -44.51 62.58
C PRO A 232 3.87 -45.45 63.60
N ALA A 233 3.10 -46.34 64.24
CA ALA A 233 3.62 -47.33 65.18
C ALA A 233 4.51 -48.38 64.50
N GLN A 234 4.37 -48.54 63.18
CA GLN A 234 5.19 -49.43 62.35
C GLN A 234 6.43 -48.71 61.77
N GLY A 235 6.69 -47.46 62.15
CA GLY A 235 7.77 -46.63 61.60
C GLY A 235 7.50 -46.09 60.19
N ARG A 236 6.26 -46.21 59.67
CA ARG A 236 5.86 -45.75 58.33
C ARG A 236 5.17 -44.38 58.41
N VAL A 237 5.87 -43.42 59.01
CA VAL A 237 5.35 -42.06 59.28
C VAL A 237 5.12 -41.28 57.99
N ASP A 238 6.07 -41.32 57.05
CA ASP A 238 5.96 -40.58 55.78
C ASP A 238 4.74 -41.03 54.97
N GLU A 239 4.51 -42.35 54.91
CA GLU A 239 3.34 -42.91 54.23
C GLU A 239 2.03 -42.48 54.89
N TYR A 240 2.01 -42.39 56.23
CA TYR A 240 0.85 -41.86 56.94
C TYR A 240 0.54 -40.43 56.53
N TYR A 241 1.55 -39.55 56.46
CA TYR A 241 1.38 -38.15 56.06
C TYR A 241 0.99 -37.98 54.58
N VAL A 242 1.55 -38.82 53.69
CA VAL A 242 1.15 -38.86 52.27
C VAL A 242 -0.32 -39.23 52.16
N ARG A 243 -0.75 -40.35 52.75
CA ARG A 243 -2.14 -40.82 52.71
C ARG A 243 -3.11 -39.86 53.39
N LEU A 244 -2.72 -39.28 54.53
CA LEU A 244 -3.55 -38.31 55.25
C LEU A 244 -3.84 -37.07 54.38
N SER A 245 -2.82 -36.57 53.70
CA SER A 245 -2.94 -35.45 52.77
C SER A 245 -3.75 -35.81 51.53
N GLU A 246 -3.59 -37.01 50.97
CA GLU A 246 -4.40 -37.52 49.87
C GLU A 246 -5.89 -37.61 50.25
N ILE A 247 -6.22 -38.07 51.46
CA ILE A 247 -7.62 -38.14 51.94
C ILE A 247 -8.24 -36.75 51.99
N VAL A 248 -7.53 -35.76 52.53
CA VAL A 248 -8.03 -34.37 52.60
C VAL A 248 -8.16 -33.78 51.19
N ARG A 249 -7.17 -33.98 50.30
CA ARG A 249 -7.24 -33.50 48.92
C ARG A 249 -8.39 -34.15 48.14
N ALA A 250 -8.56 -35.46 48.23
CA ALA A 250 -9.68 -36.17 47.61
C ALA A 250 -11.05 -35.69 48.15
N TYR A 251 -11.13 -35.36 49.44
CA TYR A 251 -12.31 -34.75 50.02
C TYR A 251 -12.60 -33.35 49.43
N LEU A 252 -11.59 -32.47 49.36
CA LEU A 252 -11.73 -31.13 48.80
C LEU A 252 -12.17 -31.18 47.34
N ASP A 253 -11.56 -32.08 46.56
CA ASP A 253 -11.90 -32.30 45.16
C ASP A 253 -13.37 -32.64 45.01
N ARG A 254 -13.81 -33.67 45.72
CA ARG A 254 -15.17 -34.17 45.67
C ARG A 254 -16.21 -33.19 46.23
N ARG A 255 -15.86 -32.40 47.24
CA ARG A 255 -16.78 -31.46 47.90
C ARG A 255 -16.98 -30.18 47.07
N PHE A 256 -15.94 -29.70 46.42
CA PHE A 256 -15.91 -28.38 45.80
C PHE A 256 -15.75 -28.41 44.26
N GLY A 257 -15.51 -29.59 43.68
CA GLY A 257 -15.51 -29.82 42.23
C GLY A 257 -14.28 -29.24 41.54
N PHE A 258 -13.11 -29.29 42.17
CA PHE A 258 -11.84 -28.85 41.58
C PHE A 258 -10.78 -29.92 41.80
N ASN A 259 -9.80 -30.06 40.89
CA ASN A 259 -8.84 -31.16 40.96
C ASN A 259 -7.74 -30.93 42.03
N ALA A 260 -8.10 -31.10 43.31
CA ALA A 260 -7.19 -30.85 44.43
C ALA A 260 -6.04 -31.87 44.53
N LEU A 261 -6.19 -33.06 43.96
CA LEU A 261 -5.14 -34.09 43.95
C LEU A 261 -3.97 -33.68 43.04
N GLU A 262 -4.26 -33.05 41.90
CA GLU A 262 -3.26 -32.60 40.92
C GLU A 262 -2.76 -31.17 41.16
N MET A 263 -3.27 -30.48 42.18
CA MET A 263 -2.85 -29.12 42.53
C MET A 263 -1.75 -29.12 43.59
N THR A 264 -0.87 -28.12 43.50
CA THR A 264 0.13 -27.85 44.55
C THR A 264 -0.52 -27.30 45.82
N SER A 265 0.17 -27.42 46.96
CA SER A 265 -0.36 -26.90 48.24
C SER A 265 -0.66 -25.40 48.14
N ASP A 266 0.16 -24.61 47.43
CA ASP A 266 -0.05 -23.17 47.25
C ASP A 266 -1.27 -22.85 46.38
N GLU A 267 -1.49 -23.62 45.31
CA GLU A 267 -2.69 -23.47 44.46
C GLU A 267 -3.97 -23.80 45.23
N ILE A 268 -3.93 -24.79 46.13
CA ILE A 268 -5.07 -25.12 47.00
C ILE A 268 -5.36 -23.98 47.99
N ARG A 269 -4.32 -23.39 48.60
CA ARG A 269 -4.48 -22.23 49.50
C ARG A 269 -5.09 -21.04 48.76
N GLU A 270 -4.58 -20.74 47.58
CA GLU A 270 -5.06 -19.63 46.76
C GLU A 270 -6.52 -19.85 46.32
N TRP A 271 -6.84 -21.07 45.88
CA TRP A 271 -8.22 -21.44 45.55
C TRP A 271 -9.17 -21.24 46.73
N ALA A 272 -8.77 -21.61 47.95
CA ALA A 272 -9.58 -21.44 49.15
C ALA A 272 -9.75 -19.96 49.53
N ARG A 273 -8.73 -19.11 49.30
CA ARG A 273 -8.81 -17.66 49.53
C ARG A 273 -9.78 -16.96 48.59
N GLN A 274 -9.86 -17.40 47.34
CA GLN A 274 -10.75 -16.82 46.34
C GLN A 274 -12.23 -17.19 46.52
N ARG A 275 -12.56 -18.16 47.38
CA ARG A 275 -13.94 -18.65 47.58
C ARG A 275 -14.46 -18.41 48.99
N GLU A 276 -14.65 -17.14 49.34
CA GLU A 276 -15.14 -16.71 50.66
C GLU A 276 -16.49 -17.32 51.05
N GLU A 277 -17.37 -17.61 50.09
CA GLU A 277 -18.68 -18.22 50.32
C GLU A 277 -18.59 -19.73 50.64
N ALA A 278 -17.52 -20.40 50.20
CA ALA A 278 -17.34 -21.84 50.34
C ALA A 278 -16.44 -22.21 51.53
N PHE A 279 -15.61 -21.27 51.99
CA PHE A 279 -14.61 -21.45 53.03
C PHE A 279 -14.66 -20.35 54.10
N SER A 280 -15.10 -20.71 55.31
CA SER A 280 -15.06 -19.81 56.47
C SER A 280 -13.61 -19.39 56.78
N ALA A 281 -13.43 -18.28 57.50
CA ALA A 281 -12.09 -17.83 57.91
C ALA A 281 -11.37 -18.90 58.76
N GLU A 282 -12.11 -19.59 59.64
CA GLU A 282 -11.60 -20.69 60.45
C GLU A 282 -11.19 -21.91 59.59
N ALA A 283 -11.98 -22.27 58.58
CA ALA A 283 -11.64 -23.35 57.66
C ALA A 283 -10.40 -23.03 56.81
N ARG A 284 -10.19 -21.76 56.43
CA ARG A 284 -8.99 -21.31 55.71
C ARG A 284 -7.75 -21.43 56.57
N LEU A 285 -7.81 -20.97 57.82
CA LEU A 285 -6.71 -21.12 58.77
C LEU A 285 -6.39 -22.61 58.99
N GLY A 286 -7.41 -23.44 59.23
CA GLY A 286 -7.21 -24.88 59.40
C GLY A 286 -6.64 -25.59 58.17
N LEU A 287 -6.94 -25.11 56.96
CA LEU A 287 -6.35 -25.61 55.72
C LEU A 287 -4.88 -25.19 55.57
N ASP A 288 -4.58 -23.92 55.84
CA ASP A 288 -3.21 -23.37 55.78
C ASP A 288 -2.29 -24.10 56.78
N ASP A 289 -2.77 -24.33 58.00
CA ASP A 289 -2.05 -25.06 59.05
C ASP A 289 -1.83 -26.53 58.65
N PHE A 290 -2.88 -27.22 58.18
CA PHE A 290 -2.78 -28.62 57.78
C PHE A 290 -1.81 -28.84 56.61
N LEU A 291 -1.88 -28.00 55.57
CA LEU A 291 -0.95 -28.09 54.43
C LEU A 291 0.48 -27.77 54.86
N GLY A 292 0.68 -26.78 55.74
CA GLY A 292 1.99 -26.47 56.31
C GLY A 292 2.61 -27.65 57.05
N GLU A 293 1.87 -28.25 57.99
CA GLU A 293 2.35 -29.40 58.77
C GLU A 293 2.63 -30.64 57.91
N THR A 294 1.81 -30.88 56.87
CA THR A 294 2.03 -32.02 55.98
C THR A 294 3.18 -31.82 54.99
N ASP A 295 3.40 -30.58 54.52
CA ASP A 295 4.51 -30.25 53.62
C ASP A 295 5.87 -30.38 54.34
N LEU A 296 5.97 -30.11 55.65
CA LEU A 296 7.20 -30.28 56.43
C LEU A 296 7.70 -31.73 56.42
N VAL A 297 6.81 -32.71 56.59
CA VAL A 297 7.20 -34.13 56.56
C VAL A 297 7.51 -34.58 55.14
N LYS A 298 6.72 -34.13 54.15
CA LYS A 298 6.87 -34.54 52.74
C LYS A 298 8.13 -34.01 52.06
N PHE A 299 8.62 -32.83 52.47
CA PHE A 299 9.68 -32.12 51.76
C PHE A 299 10.87 -31.70 52.62
N ALA A 300 10.73 -31.62 53.95
CA ALA A 300 11.78 -31.11 54.83
C ALA A 300 12.46 -32.19 55.71
N ASP A 301 12.23 -33.49 55.42
CA ASP A 301 12.78 -34.63 56.19
C ASP A 301 12.54 -34.50 57.70
N PHE A 302 11.40 -33.89 58.06
CA PHE A 302 11.02 -33.66 59.45
C PHE A 302 10.49 -34.96 60.06
N ALA A 303 11.02 -35.36 61.21
CA ALA A 303 10.55 -36.52 61.96
C ALA A 303 9.57 -36.08 63.06
N PRO A 304 8.24 -36.16 62.84
CA PRO A 304 7.26 -35.73 63.82
C PRO A 304 7.19 -36.73 64.99
N ASP A 305 6.89 -36.21 66.18
CA ASP A 305 6.57 -37.04 67.34
C ASP A 305 5.10 -37.49 67.33
N GLU A 306 4.74 -38.38 68.25
CA GLU A 306 3.38 -38.92 68.37
C GLU A 306 2.34 -37.81 68.60
N SER A 307 2.70 -36.75 69.33
CA SER A 307 1.81 -35.62 69.60
C SER A 307 1.52 -34.77 68.35
N ALA A 308 2.52 -34.62 67.48
CA ALA A 308 2.40 -33.95 66.20
C ALA A 308 1.53 -34.77 65.23
N ILE A 309 1.69 -36.09 65.21
CA ILE A 309 0.84 -37.00 64.42
C ILE A 309 -0.63 -36.90 64.86
N GLU A 310 -0.91 -36.95 66.16
CA GLU A 310 -2.27 -36.77 66.66
C GLU A 310 -2.86 -35.40 66.29
N THR A 311 -2.02 -34.37 66.34
CA THR A 311 -2.42 -33.00 66.05
C THR A 311 -2.76 -32.81 64.59
N VAL A 312 -1.93 -33.28 63.65
CA VAL A 312 -2.22 -33.18 62.21
C VAL A 312 -3.46 -34.00 61.83
N THR A 313 -3.68 -35.14 62.48
CA THR A 313 -4.88 -35.97 62.27
C THR A 313 -6.13 -35.27 62.80
N ARG A 314 -6.01 -34.55 63.93
CA ARG A 314 -7.09 -33.71 64.47
C ARG A 314 -7.39 -32.53 63.54
N MET A 315 -6.36 -31.89 62.98
CA MET A 315 -6.51 -30.83 61.99
C MET A 315 -7.26 -31.32 60.75
N ALA A 316 -6.88 -32.48 60.20
CA ALA A 316 -7.58 -33.10 59.06
C ALA A 316 -9.07 -33.35 59.36
N ARG A 317 -9.36 -33.97 60.52
CA ARG A 317 -10.75 -34.22 60.96
C ARG A 317 -11.54 -32.94 61.14
N GLY A 318 -10.94 -31.92 61.77
CA GLY A 318 -11.53 -30.62 62.01
C GLY A 318 -11.85 -29.88 60.71
N LEU A 319 -10.91 -29.88 59.76
CA LEU A 319 -11.09 -29.26 58.44
C LEU A 319 -12.25 -29.88 57.66
N ILE A 320 -12.35 -31.22 57.62
CA ILE A 320 -13.49 -31.92 57.00
C ILE A 320 -14.80 -31.55 57.71
N GLY A 321 -14.78 -31.49 59.04
CA GLY A 321 -15.95 -31.13 59.85
C GLY A 321 -16.46 -29.70 59.64
N LEU A 322 -15.54 -28.74 59.52
CA LEU A 322 -15.86 -27.32 59.30
C LEU A 322 -16.39 -27.02 57.90
N THR A 323 -16.03 -27.85 56.91
CA THR A 323 -16.36 -27.65 55.49
C THR A 323 -17.44 -28.59 54.96
N ARG A 324 -17.99 -29.47 55.82
CA ARG A 324 -19.04 -30.40 55.43
C ARG A 324 -20.29 -29.64 54.96
N ALA A 325 -20.92 -30.15 53.90
CA ALA A 325 -22.25 -29.69 53.55
C ALA A 325 -23.23 -30.07 54.69
N PRO A 326 -24.22 -29.22 55.01
CA PRO A 326 -25.28 -29.60 55.94
C PRO A 326 -25.99 -30.85 55.40
N ASP A 327 -26.25 -31.82 56.29
CA ASP A 327 -26.93 -33.06 55.93
C ASP A 327 -28.34 -32.73 55.44
N VAL A 328 -28.53 -32.75 54.12
CA VAL A 328 -29.87 -32.81 53.54
C VAL A 328 -30.37 -34.23 53.84
N PRO A 329 -31.49 -34.42 54.56
CA PRO A 329 -32.01 -35.76 54.83
C PRO A 329 -32.19 -36.47 53.49
N THR A 330 -31.42 -37.55 53.31
CA THR A 330 -31.45 -38.38 52.12
C THR A 330 -32.89 -38.89 51.97
N ALA A 331 -33.62 -38.39 50.97
CA ALA A 331 -34.87 -39.01 50.57
C ALA A 331 -34.57 -40.50 50.28
N PRO A 332 -35.36 -41.45 50.82
CA PRO A 332 -35.07 -42.87 50.65
C PRO A 332 -35.00 -43.20 49.16
N ALA A 333 -33.98 -43.98 48.79
CA ALA A 333 -33.74 -44.44 47.43
C ALA A 333 -35.04 -44.97 46.79
N PRO A 334 -35.35 -44.65 45.52
CA PRO A 334 -36.52 -45.23 44.87
C PRO A 334 -36.36 -46.75 44.87
N ALA A 335 -37.35 -47.43 45.45
CA ALA A 335 -37.45 -48.87 45.46
C ALA A 335 -37.27 -49.40 44.03
N ALA A 336 -36.39 -50.40 43.90
CA ALA A 336 -36.21 -51.13 42.66
C ALA A 336 -37.58 -51.63 42.16
N GLU A 337 -38.02 -51.09 41.02
CA GLU A 337 -39.12 -51.65 40.26
C GLU A 337 -38.70 -53.04 39.79
N ALA A 338 -39.19 -54.05 40.50
CA ALA A 338 -39.20 -55.43 40.03
C ALA A 338 -40.05 -55.48 38.76
N LYS A 339 -39.40 -55.65 37.62
CA LYS A 339 -40.05 -56.14 36.40
C LYS A 339 -40.65 -57.51 36.70
N SER A 340 -41.97 -57.58 36.69
CA SER A 340 -42.74 -58.79 36.43
C SER A 340 -43.61 -58.57 35.20
#